data_AF-A0A953WZC4-F1
#
_entry.id   AF-A0A953WZC4-F1
#
_cell.length_a   1.000
_cell.length_b   1.000
_cell.length_c   1.000
_cell.angle_alpha   90.00
_cell.angle_beta   90.00
_cell.angle_gamma   90.00
#
_symmetry.space_group_name_H-M   'P 1'
#
loop_
_entity.id
_entity.type
_entity.pdbx_description
1 polymer ?
#
loop_
_entity_poly.entity_id
_entity_poly.type
_entity_poly.pdbx_seq_one_letter_code
_entity_poly.pdbx_strand_id
1 'polypeptide(L)' 'YLFTIGTRAASRGKGLGKLMMRPMTAAADMAGLPCYLENSNPKNTGFYMSHGFERMKLFEVGPGSPPMEAMWREPRSA' A
#
# COMPACT_ATOMS: atom_id res chain seq x y z
N TYR A 1 -5.18 8.55 -0.48
CA TYR A 1 -4.98 7.72 0.73
C TYR A 1 -5.61 6.37 0.50
N LEU A 2 -4.87 5.28 0.75
CA LEU A 2 -5.40 3.92 0.75
C LEU A 2 -5.69 3.49 2.19
N PHE A 3 -6.96 3.52 2.59
CA PHE A 3 -7.36 3.15 3.94
C PHE A 3 -7.33 1.63 4.17
N THR A 4 -7.86 0.84 3.23
CA THR A 4 -7.88 -0.62 3.38
C THR A 4 -7.86 -1.34 2.04
N ILE A 5 -7.19 -2.49 2.02
CA ILE A 5 -7.24 -3.48 0.94
C ILE A 5 -7.13 -4.87 1.56
N GLY A 6 -7.96 -5.79 1.10
CA GLY A 6 -8.02 -7.13 1.68
C GLY A 6 -8.59 -8.14 0.73
N THR A 7 -8.19 -9.40 0.94
CA THR A 7 -8.78 -10.56 0.27
C THR A 7 -9.15 -11.59 1.34
N ARG A 8 -10.15 -12.43 1.04
CA ARG A 8 -10.42 -13.61 1.86
C ARG A 8 -9.17 -14.51 1.90
N ALA A 9 -8.94 -15.22 2.99
CA ALA A 9 -7.78 -16.09 3.15
C ALA A 9 -7.68 -17.13 2.02
N ALA A 10 -8.80 -17.76 1.65
CA ALA A 10 -8.91 -18.71 0.53
C ALA A 10 -8.68 -18.10 -0.87
N SER A 11 -8.54 -16.77 -0.95
CA SER A 11 -8.32 -16.03 -2.20
C SER A 11 -6.92 -15.40 -2.28
N ARG A 12 -6.06 -15.62 -1.28
CA ARG A 12 -4.65 -15.16 -1.29
C ARG A 12 -3.84 -15.94 -2.33
N GLY A 13 -2.75 -15.35 -2.81
CA GLY A 13 -1.88 -15.96 -3.82
C GLY A 13 -2.44 -15.99 -5.25
N LYS A 14 -3.66 -15.49 -5.47
CA LYS A 14 -4.34 -15.50 -6.78
C LYS A 14 -4.23 -14.19 -7.57
N GLY A 15 -3.34 -13.29 -7.16
CA GLY A 15 -3.12 -11.99 -7.82
C GLY A 15 -4.22 -10.94 -7.62
N LEU A 16 -5.27 -11.22 -6.84
CA LEU A 16 -6.40 -10.29 -6.65
C LEU A 16 -5.99 -8.94 -6.03
N GLY A 17 -5.04 -8.93 -5.09
CA GLY A 17 -4.51 -7.68 -4.52
C GLY A 17 -3.92 -6.76 -5.58
N LYS A 18 -3.18 -7.33 -6.54
CA LYS A 18 -2.62 -6.60 -7.69
C LYS A 18 -3.71 -6.10 -8.62
N LEU A 19 -4.74 -6.91 -8.85
CA LEU A 19 -5.88 -6.52 -9.68
C LEU A 19 -6.65 -5.32 -9.09
N MET A 20 -6.80 -5.28 -7.77
CA MET A 20 -7.43 -4.14 -7.07
C MET A 20 -6.52 -2.91 -6.99
N MET A 21 -5.21 -3.10 -6.79
CA MET A 21 -4.27 -1.97 -6.64
C MET A 21 -4.07 -1.19 -7.94
N ARG A 22 -3.98 -1.89 -9.08
CA ARG A 22 -3.74 -1.30 -10.41
C ARG A 22 -4.67 -0.14 -10.78
N PRO A 23 -6.02 -0.30 -10.79
CA PRO A 23 -6.91 0.79 -11.17
C PRO A 23 -6.82 1.97 -10.20
N MET A 24 -6.60 1.72 -8.90
CA MET A 24 -6.44 2.79 -7.91
C MET A 24 -5.17 3.62 -8.18
N THR A 25 -4.01 2.97 -8.36
CA THR A 25 -2.77 3.70 -8.65
C THR A 25 -2.81 4.40 -10.00
N ALA A 26 -3.45 3.79 -11.01
CA ALA A 26 -3.62 4.41 -12.33
C ALA A 26 -4.50 5.67 -12.26
N ALA A 27 -5.57 5.66 -11.47
CA ALA A 27 -6.39 6.84 -11.26
C ALA A 27 -5.61 7.96 -10.56
N ALA A 28 -4.78 7.62 -9.56
CA ALA A 28 -3.91 8.59 -8.90
C ALA A 28 -2.85 9.16 -9.85
N ASP A 29 -2.24 8.31 -10.69
CA ASP A 29 -1.27 8.71 -11.71
C ASP A 29 -1.89 9.71 -12.72
N MET A 30 -3.08 9.39 -13.25
CA MET A 30 -3.80 10.29 -14.17
C MET A 30 -4.18 11.64 -13.54
N ALA A 31 -4.42 11.65 -12.23
CA ALA A 31 -4.73 12.87 -11.50
C ALA A 31 -3.49 13.65 -11.04
N GLY A 32 -2.27 13.11 -11.27
CA GLY A 32 -1.03 13.69 -10.75
C GLY A 32 -0.98 13.72 -9.22
N LEU A 33 -1.64 12.75 -8.55
CA LEU A 33 -1.76 12.73 -7.09
C LEU A 33 -0.88 11.63 -6.47
N PRO A 34 -0.18 11.94 -5.37
CA PRO A 34 0.54 10.92 -4.62
C PRO A 34 -0.42 10.01 -3.84
N CYS A 35 0.07 8.83 -3.47
CA CYS A 35 -0.63 7.87 -2.63
C CYS A 35 0.12 7.64 -1.32
N TYR A 36 -0.63 7.62 -0.22
CA TYR A 36 -0.16 7.27 1.11
C TYR A 36 -0.90 6.05 1.64
N LEU A 37 -0.20 5.21 2.40
CA LEU A 37 -0.76 4.10 3.18
C LEU A 37 0.05 3.83 4.45
N GLU A 38 -0.54 3.09 5.37
CA GLU A 38 0.09 2.63 6.60
C GLU A 38 0.03 1.10 6.66
N ASN A 39 1.16 0.46 6.47
CA ASN A 39 1.26 -0.99 6.45
C ASN A 39 1.43 -1.54 7.88
N SER A 40 0.41 -2.20 8.40
CA SER A 40 0.41 -2.84 9.72
C SER A 40 1.01 -4.26 9.74
N ASN A 41 1.45 -4.80 8.60
CA ASN A 41 2.02 -6.13 8.52
C ASN A 41 3.29 -6.15 7.64
N PRO A 42 4.48 -6.35 8.21
CA PRO A 42 5.75 -6.37 7.45
C PRO A 42 5.78 -7.37 6.27
N LYS A 43 4.96 -8.42 6.30
CA LYS A 43 4.84 -9.37 5.17
C LYS A 43 4.26 -8.72 3.90
N ASN A 44 3.56 -7.59 4.03
CA ASN A 44 2.98 -6.87 2.90
C ASN A 44 3.93 -5.84 2.28
N THR A 45 5.09 -5.55 2.90
CA THR A 45 5.98 -4.49 2.42
C THR A 45 6.42 -4.71 0.98
N GLY A 46 6.85 -5.94 0.63
CA GLY A 46 7.21 -6.28 -0.74
C GLY A 46 6.06 -6.14 -1.74
N PHE A 47 4.82 -6.42 -1.30
CA PHE A 47 3.63 -6.22 -2.13
C PHE A 47 3.43 -4.72 -2.44
N TYR A 48 3.49 -3.83 -1.45
CA TYR A 48 3.34 -2.40 -1.68
C TYR A 48 4.50 -1.80 -2.48
N MET A 49 5.74 -2.21 -2.19
CA MET A 49 6.92 -1.78 -2.96
C MET A 49 6.83 -2.17 -4.44
N SER A 50 6.30 -3.36 -4.75
CA SER A 50 6.08 -3.78 -6.15
C SER A 50 5.06 -2.90 -6.91
N HIS A 51 4.25 -2.11 -6.21
CA HIS A 51 3.32 -1.13 -6.79
C HIS A 51 3.86 0.31 -6.76
N GLY A 52 5.13 0.50 -6.36
CA GLY A 52 5.81 1.78 -6.36
C GLY A 52 5.71 2.58 -5.08
N PHE A 53 5.24 1.97 -3.99
CA PHE A 53 5.34 2.60 -2.67
C PHE A 53 6.75 2.45 -2.11
N GLU A 54 7.24 3.51 -1.49
CA GLU A 54 8.51 3.60 -0.81
C GLU A 54 8.28 3.75 0.69
N ARG A 55 9.21 3.24 1.50
CA ARG A 55 9.15 3.38 2.96
C ARG A 55 9.48 4.81 3.34
N MET A 56 8.67 5.41 4.19
CA MET A 56 9.00 6.69 4.83
C MET A 56 9.53 6.49 6.24
N LYS A 57 8.74 5.85 7.11
CA LYS A 57 9.09 5.66 8.52
C LYS A 57 8.30 4.50 9.15
N LEU A 58 8.87 3.95 10.21
CA LEU A 58 8.13 3.11 11.16
C LEU A 58 7.61 3.98 12.29
N PHE A 59 6.41 3.72 12.77
CA PHE A 59 5.82 4.44 13.90
C PHE A 59 4.87 3.54 14.70
N GLU A 60 4.68 3.86 15.99
CA GLU A 60 3.67 3.24 16.83
C GLU A 60 2.38 4.06 16.79
N VAL A 61 1.23 3.40 16.75
CA VAL A 61 -0.09 4.08 16.80
C VAL A 61 -0.46 4.45 18.23
N GLY A 62 0.13 3.74 19.20
CA GLY A 62 0.06 4.01 20.63
C GLY A 62 1.14 3.23 21.38
N PRO A 63 1.39 3.55 22.67
CA PRO A 63 2.46 2.93 23.43
C PRO A 63 2.40 1.40 23.45
N GLY A 64 3.45 0.75 22.97
CA GLY A 64 3.55 -0.72 22.95
C GLY A 64 2.76 -1.41 21.85
N SER A 65 2.19 -0.65 20.91
CA SER A 65 1.55 -1.22 19.71
C SER A 65 2.60 -1.78 18.74
N PRO A 66 2.26 -2.80 17.94
CA PRO A 66 3.10 -3.20 16.82
C PRO A 66 3.35 -2.00 15.88
N PRO A 67 4.57 -1.84 15.34
CA PRO A 67 4.87 -0.72 14.48
C PRO A 67 4.08 -0.81 13.16
N MET A 68 3.59 0.34 12.70
CA MET A 68 3.12 0.53 11.35
C MET A 68 4.23 1.13 10.48
N GLU A 69 4.23 0.75 9.22
CA GLU A 69 5.15 1.28 8.20
C GLU A 69 4.39 2.28 7.33
N ALA A 70 4.68 3.57 7.51
CA ALA A 70 4.19 4.62 6.64
C ALA A 70 4.88 4.50 5.27
N MET A 71 4.08 4.44 4.20
CA MET A 71 4.60 4.32 2.83
C MET A 71 4.00 5.38 1.90
N TRP A 72 4.83 5.86 0.99
CA TRP A 72 4.50 6.92 0.04
C TRP A 72 4.75 6.48 -1.38
N ARG A 73 3.92 6.94 -2.32
CA ARG A 73 4.11 6.70 -3.74
C ARG A 73 3.84 8.00 -4.47
N GLU A 74 4.86 8.50 -5.16
CA GLU A 74 4.68 9.60 -6.12
C GLU A 74 3.85 9.13 -7.34
N PRO A 75 3.06 10.03 -7.96
CA PRO A 75 2.41 9.71 -9.22
C PRO A 75 3.48 9.41 -10.28
N ARG A 76 3.24 8.39 -11.10
CA ARG A 76 4.12 8.05 -12.22
C ARG A 76 3.58 8.69 -13.49
N SER A 77 4.44 9.40 -14.20
CA SER A 77 4.15 9.85 -15.57
C SER A 77 3.91 8.62 -16.46
N ALA A 78 2.91 8.72 -17.34
CA ALA A 78 2.70 7.75 -18.41
C ALA A 78 3.87 7.75 -19.41
#